data_AF-A0A4R9FY36-F1
#
_entry.id   AF-A0A4R9FY36-F1
#
_cell.length_a   1.000
_cell.length_b   1.000
_cell.length_c   1.000
_cell.angle_alpha   90.00
_cell.angle_beta   90.00
_cell.angle_gamma   90.00
#
_symmetry.space_group_name_H-M   'P 1'
#
loop_
_entity.id
_entity.type
_entity.pdbx_description
1 polymer ?
#
loop_
_entity_poly.entity_id
_entity_poly.type
_entity_poly.pdbx_seq_one_letter_code
_entity_poly.pdbx_strand_id
1 'polypeptide(L)'
;MKPRIYGLIVSLILAFFLSGCATSNAGLATSTVPMADKKYKVIAPVEGMKYWFTFDIAIIGVPLSEPPIDRLLDELKKTKEADALINVRFWSDKIIVAFITINRLHISAEAVKFEEEPQQQPDPRRKGR
;
A
#
# COMPACT_ATOMS: atom_id res chain seq x y z
N MET A 1 0.02 -51.51 12.60
CA MET A 1 -0.64 -50.60 11.65
C MET A 1 0.25 -49.39 11.43
N LYS A 2 0.51 -49.02 10.19
CA LYS A 2 1.76 -49.37 9.49
C LYS A 2 2.37 -48.02 9.08
N PRO A 3 3.70 -47.82 9.07
CA PRO A 3 4.39 -46.53 8.83
C PRO A 3 3.90 -45.74 7.60
N ARG A 4 3.25 -46.42 6.65
CA ARG A 4 2.51 -45.81 5.53
C ARG A 4 1.43 -44.80 5.93
N ILE A 5 0.71 -45.02 7.02
CA ILE A 5 -0.35 -44.13 7.51
C ILE A 5 0.26 -42.85 8.11
N TYR A 6 1.35 -42.98 8.89
CA TYR A 6 2.09 -41.84 9.41
C TYR A 6 2.71 -41.00 8.28
N GLY A 7 3.28 -41.64 7.26
CA GLY A 7 3.79 -40.93 6.07
C GLY A 7 2.70 -40.15 5.33
N LEU A 8 1.50 -40.73 5.21
CA LEU A 8 0.34 -40.05 4.62
C LEU A 8 -0.13 -38.85 5.45
N ILE A 9 -0.20 -39.00 6.78
CA ILE A 9 -0.61 -37.91 7.69
C ILE A 9 0.42 -36.77 7.64
N VAL A 10 1.72 -37.08 7.67
CA VAL A 10 2.80 -36.07 7.57
C VAL A 10 2.75 -35.38 6.20
N SER A 11 2.55 -36.12 5.13
CA SER A 11 2.41 -35.55 3.78
C SER A 11 1.19 -34.65 3.64
N LEU A 12 0.06 -35.00 4.27
CA LEU A 12 -1.16 -34.21 4.26
C LEU A 12 -0.99 -32.89 5.04
N ILE A 13 -0.36 -32.95 6.22
CA ILE A 13 -0.04 -31.77 7.02
C ILE A 13 0.90 -30.86 6.24
N LEU A 14 1.96 -31.41 5.64
CA LEU A 14 2.92 -30.64 4.85
C LEU A 14 2.27 -29.99 3.63
N ALA A 15 1.36 -30.69 2.95
CA ALA A 15 0.58 -30.13 1.84
C ALA A 15 -0.32 -28.97 2.29
N PHE A 16 -0.93 -29.05 3.47
CA PHE A 16 -1.76 -27.98 4.03
C PHE A 16 -0.94 -26.72 4.38
N PHE A 17 0.29 -26.89 4.85
CA PHE A 17 1.22 -25.77 5.06
C PHE A 17 1.75 -25.16 3.75
N LEU A 18 1.82 -25.95 2.67
CA LEU A 18 2.29 -25.49 1.35
C LEU A 18 1.16 -24.86 0.49
N SER A 19 -0.10 -25.14 0.80
CA SER A 19 -1.27 -24.62 0.05
C SER A 19 -1.77 -23.27 0.54
N GLY A 20 -0.90 -22.43 1.12
CA GLY A 20 -1.25 -21.07 1.55
C GLY A 20 -1.69 -20.22 0.37
N CYS A 21 -3.01 -20.18 0.10
CA CYS A 21 -3.61 -19.23 -0.82
C CYS A 21 -3.50 -17.82 -0.20
N ALA A 22 -2.43 -17.13 -0.58
CA ALA A 22 -2.23 -15.71 -0.37
C ALA A 22 -3.28 -14.96 -1.21
N THR A 23 -4.32 -14.43 -0.57
CA THR A 23 -5.16 -13.42 -1.24
C THR A 23 -4.30 -12.20 -1.54
N SER A 24 -4.35 -11.73 -2.79
CA SER A 24 -3.74 -10.46 -3.18
C SER A 24 -4.85 -9.46 -3.46
N ASN A 25 -4.76 -8.29 -2.82
CA ASN A 25 -5.64 -7.16 -3.12
C ASN A 25 -4.81 -6.10 -3.81
N ALA A 26 -5.34 -5.50 -4.87
CA ALA A 26 -4.69 -4.43 -5.61
C ALA A 26 -5.65 -3.26 -5.80
N GLY A 27 -5.12 -2.05 -5.75
CA GLY A 27 -5.88 -0.83 -5.96
C GLY A 27 -5.04 0.27 -6.58
N LEU A 28 -5.76 1.28 -7.08
CA LEU A 28 -5.18 2.41 -7.77
C LEU A 28 -5.85 3.69 -7.29
N ALA A 29 -5.05 4.69 -6.95
CA ALA A 29 -5.50 6.02 -6.57
C ALA A 29 -4.81 7.07 -7.44
N THR A 30 -5.57 8.07 -7.87
CA THR A 30 -5.08 9.09 -8.81
C THR A 30 -4.08 10.05 -8.16
N SER A 31 -4.33 10.48 -6.93
CA SER A 31 -3.40 11.30 -6.15
C SER A 31 -3.69 11.24 -4.65
N THR A 32 -2.68 11.54 -3.84
CA THR A 32 -2.82 11.73 -2.39
C THR A 32 -3.38 13.11 -2.00
N VAL A 33 -3.41 14.08 -2.92
CA VAL A 33 -3.86 15.46 -2.69
C VAL A 33 -4.75 15.90 -3.86
N PRO A 34 -5.73 16.82 -3.69
CA PRO A 34 -6.49 17.37 -4.81
C PRO A 34 -5.58 18.12 -5.81
N MET A 35 -5.62 17.70 -7.08
CA MET A 35 -4.76 18.19 -8.17
C MET A 35 -5.47 19.13 -9.17
N ALA A 36 -6.77 19.38 -9.03
CA ALA A 36 -7.64 19.93 -10.09
C ALA A 36 -7.13 21.23 -10.75
N ASP A 37 -6.48 22.10 -9.97
CA ASP A 37 -6.05 23.43 -10.42
C ASP A 37 -4.54 23.66 -10.26
N LYS A 38 -3.73 22.62 -10.05
CA LYS A 38 -2.30 22.78 -9.78
C LYS A 38 -1.46 22.29 -10.94
N LYS A 39 -0.58 23.15 -11.45
CA LYS A 39 0.53 22.71 -12.31
C LYS A 39 1.55 21.96 -11.46
N TYR A 40 2.04 20.84 -11.99
CA TYR A 40 3.00 20.00 -11.29
C TYR A 40 4.03 19.44 -12.25
N LYS A 41 5.21 19.14 -11.71
CA LYS A 41 6.28 18.44 -12.40
C LYS A 41 6.54 17.11 -11.74
N VAL A 42 6.60 16.05 -12.55
CA VAL A 42 7.02 14.72 -12.08
C VAL A 42 8.52 14.74 -11.80
N ILE A 43 8.89 14.39 -10.57
CA ILE A 43 10.29 14.35 -10.12
C ILE A 43 10.88 12.98 -10.43
N ALA A 44 10.26 11.93 -9.86
CA ALA A 44 10.76 10.55 -9.95
C ALA A 44 9.68 9.53 -9.55
N PRO A 45 9.76 8.28 -10.06
CA PRO A 45 9.00 7.17 -9.49
C PRO A 45 9.53 6.82 -8.10
N VAL A 46 8.64 6.42 -7.20
CA VAL A 46 8.93 5.99 -5.83
C VAL A 46 8.22 4.68 -5.52
N GLU A 47 8.92 3.78 -4.85
CA GLU A 47 8.42 2.47 -4.47
C GLU A 47 8.76 2.17 -3.02
N GLY A 48 7.83 1.52 -2.33
CA GLY A 48 7.97 1.20 -0.92
C GLY A 48 7.25 -0.08 -0.54
N MET A 49 7.78 -0.75 0.49
CA MET A 49 7.19 -1.96 1.04
C MET A 49 7.23 -1.93 2.57
N LYS A 50 6.13 -2.33 3.19
CA LYS A 50 6.02 -2.53 4.64
C LYS A 50 5.23 -3.80 4.93
N TYR A 51 5.42 -4.35 6.11
CA TYR A 51 4.71 -5.53 6.58
C TYR A 51 4.01 -5.27 7.91
N TRP A 52 2.94 -6.01 8.16
CA TRP A 52 2.23 -6.02 9.44
C TRP A 52 1.68 -7.42 9.72
N PHE A 53 1.51 -7.73 11.00
CA PHE A 53 1.09 -9.05 11.43
C PHE A 53 -0.39 -9.05 11.83
N THR A 54 -1.07 -10.13 11.51
CA THR A 54 -2.45 -10.39 11.91
C THR A 54 -2.47 -11.78 12.54
N PHE A 55 -3.20 -11.91 13.63
CA PHE A 55 -3.47 -13.20 14.25
C PHE A 55 -4.81 -13.71 13.74
N ASP A 56 -4.80 -14.80 12.98
CA ASP A 56 -5.96 -15.35 12.31
C ASP A 56 -6.29 -16.74 12.89
N ILE A 57 -7.47 -16.86 13.51
CA ILE A 57 -8.06 -18.15 13.90
C ILE A 57 -9.24 -18.41 12.99
N ALA A 58 -9.00 -19.20 11.93
CA ALA A 58 -10.00 -19.69 10.97
C ALA A 58 -10.87 -18.62 10.29
N ILE A 59 -11.79 -18.00 11.02
CA ILE A 59 -12.75 -17.00 10.53
C ILE A 59 -12.47 -15.61 11.15
N ILE A 60 -11.84 -15.56 12.34
CA ILE A 60 -11.62 -14.32 13.07
C ILE A 60 -10.15 -13.92 12.91
N GLY A 61 -9.94 -12.74 12.31
CA GLY A 61 -8.63 -12.12 12.19
C GLY A 61 -8.52 -10.87 13.04
N VAL A 62 -7.53 -10.84 13.93
CA VAL A 62 -7.22 -9.67 14.77
C VAL A 62 -5.89 -9.08 14.31
N PRO A 63 -5.85 -7.85 13.79
CA PRO A 63 -4.60 -7.20 13.43
C PRO A 63 -3.79 -6.93 14.70
N LEU A 64 -2.58 -7.48 14.78
CA LEU A 64 -1.65 -7.24 15.90
C LEU A 64 -1.01 -5.86 15.80
N SER A 65 -0.93 -5.33 14.59
CA SER A 65 -0.45 -3.98 14.31
C SER A 65 -1.29 -3.33 13.21
N GLU A 66 -1.38 -2.02 13.27
CA GLU A 66 -2.10 -1.21 12.28
C GLU A 66 -1.45 -1.33 10.88
N PRO A 67 -2.25 -1.38 9.80
CA PRO A 67 -1.73 -1.32 8.43
C PRO A 67 -0.91 -0.04 8.20
N PRO A 68 0.39 -0.14 7.87
CA PRO A 68 1.28 1.02 7.83
C PRO A 68 1.18 1.80 6.50
N ILE A 69 -0.03 2.01 5.97
CA ILE A 69 -0.27 2.68 4.69
C ILE A 69 0.14 4.15 4.77
N ASP A 70 -0.40 4.90 5.74
CA ASP A 70 -0.16 6.34 5.85
C ASP A 70 1.31 6.65 6.10
N ARG A 71 1.95 5.85 6.97
CA ARG A 71 3.38 5.96 7.25
C ARG A 71 4.21 5.72 6.01
N LEU A 72 3.86 4.72 5.20
CA LEU A 72 4.56 4.44 3.95
C LEU A 72 4.38 5.56 2.92
N LEU A 73 3.17 6.09 2.76
CA LEU A 73 2.91 7.22 1.87
C LEU A 73 3.71 8.47 2.29
N ASP A 74 3.76 8.76 3.58
CA ASP A 74 4.53 9.89 4.11
C ASP A 74 6.05 9.67 3.96
N GLU A 75 6.56 8.47 4.17
CA GLU A 75 7.96 8.11 3.92
C GLU A 75 8.32 8.30 2.44
N LEU A 76 7.46 7.82 1.52
CA LEU A 76 7.69 7.95 0.07
C LEU A 76 7.68 9.40 -0.38
N LYS A 77 6.74 10.20 0.14
CA LYS A 77 6.66 11.65 -0.12
C LYS A 77 7.91 12.38 0.37
N LYS A 78 8.38 12.08 1.59
CA LYS A 78 9.58 12.69 2.19
C LYS A 78 10.87 12.29 1.48
N THR A 79 10.97 11.06 0.98
CA THR A 79 12.19 10.52 0.33
C THR A 79 12.62 11.36 -0.89
N LYS A 80 11.68 12.01 -1.57
CA LYS A 80 11.94 12.84 -2.75
C LYS A 80 11.55 14.31 -2.56
N GLU A 81 11.30 14.73 -1.33
CA GLU A 81 10.84 16.10 -1.00
C GLU A 81 9.70 16.56 -1.91
N ALA A 82 8.79 15.64 -2.20
CA ALA A 82 7.67 15.86 -3.10
C ALA A 82 6.47 16.44 -2.35
N ASP A 83 5.68 17.25 -3.04
CA ASP A 83 4.48 17.85 -2.44
C ASP A 83 3.30 16.89 -2.49
N ALA A 84 3.25 16.01 -3.50
CA ALA A 84 2.23 15.00 -3.65
C ALA A 84 2.76 13.72 -4.33
N LEU A 85 1.98 12.65 -4.21
CA LEU A 85 2.15 11.42 -4.97
C LEU A 85 0.96 11.28 -5.94
N ILE A 86 1.23 10.95 -7.20
CA ILE A 86 0.21 10.64 -8.21
C ILE A 86 0.37 9.20 -8.70
N ASN A 87 -0.64 8.68 -9.39
CA ASN A 87 -0.63 7.33 -9.95
C ASN A 87 -0.26 6.27 -8.90
N VAL A 88 -0.80 6.40 -7.68
CA VAL A 88 -0.49 5.51 -6.58
C VAL A 88 -1.11 4.15 -6.85
N ARG A 89 -0.27 3.15 -7.07
CA ARG A 89 -0.64 1.73 -7.22
C ARG A 89 -0.23 1.02 -5.96
N PHE A 90 -1.15 0.29 -5.35
CA PHE A 90 -0.83 -0.55 -4.21
C PHE A 90 -1.28 -1.98 -4.45
N TRP A 91 -0.50 -2.92 -3.94
CA TRP A 91 -0.91 -4.32 -3.85
C TRP A 91 -0.46 -4.88 -2.52
N SER A 92 -1.25 -5.82 -1.99
CA SER A 92 -0.93 -6.49 -0.74
C SER A 92 -0.92 -7.99 -0.91
N ASP A 93 0.13 -8.64 -0.41
CA ASP A 93 0.24 -10.09 -0.41
C ASP A 93 0.25 -10.61 1.03
N LYS A 94 -0.39 -11.74 1.28
CA LYS A 94 -0.50 -12.32 2.62
C LYS A 94 0.12 -13.71 2.67
N ILE A 95 0.94 -13.98 3.67
CA ILE A 95 1.47 -15.33 3.94
C ILE A 95 0.88 -15.79 5.26
N ILE A 96 0.11 -16.87 5.23
CA ILE A 96 -0.52 -17.44 6.42
C ILE A 96 0.34 -18.62 6.90
N VAL A 97 0.82 -18.55 8.13
CA VAL A 97 1.59 -19.60 8.79
C VAL A 97 0.89 -19.96 10.10
N ALA A 98 0.21 -21.10 10.11
CA ALA A 98 -0.64 -21.54 11.22
C ALA A 98 -1.67 -20.47 11.63
N PHE A 99 -1.44 -19.76 12.74
CA PHE A 99 -2.33 -18.72 13.27
C PHE A 99 -1.82 -17.29 13.05
N ILE A 100 -0.67 -17.13 12.37
CA ILE A 100 -0.09 -15.82 12.10
C ILE A 100 -0.08 -15.56 10.61
N THR A 101 -0.64 -14.41 10.23
CA THR A 101 -0.63 -13.90 8.87
C THR A 101 0.34 -12.72 8.78
N ILE A 102 1.29 -12.86 7.87
CA ILE A 102 2.23 -11.80 7.49
C ILE A 102 1.64 -11.10 6.28
N ASN A 103 1.19 -9.87 6.47
CA ASN A 103 0.70 -9.05 5.38
C ASN A 103 1.84 -8.17 4.89
N ARG A 104 2.04 -8.10 3.57
CA ARG A 104 3.01 -7.24 2.90
C ARG A 104 2.23 -6.25 2.05
N LEU A 105 2.47 -4.97 2.23
CA LEU A 105 1.93 -3.89 1.41
C LEU A 105 3.05 -3.34 0.56
N HIS A 106 2.80 -3.28 -0.73
CA HIS A 106 3.65 -2.64 -1.71
C HIS A 106 2.92 -1.42 -2.26
N ILE A 107 3.64 -0.31 -2.39
CA ILE A 107 3.15 0.93 -3.02
C ILE A 107 4.17 1.36 -4.07
N SER A 108 3.67 1.68 -5.27
CA SER A 108 4.41 2.31 -6.36
C SER A 108 3.67 3.58 -6.77
N ALA A 109 4.36 4.70 -6.86
CA ALA A 109 3.76 5.99 -7.17
C ALA A 109 4.75 6.90 -7.92
N GLU A 110 4.25 7.99 -8.45
CA GLU A 110 5.08 9.06 -9.02
C GLU A 110 5.10 10.26 -8.07
N ALA A 111 6.29 10.68 -7.68
CA ALA A 111 6.48 11.83 -6.82
C ALA A 111 6.46 13.13 -7.64
N VAL A 112 5.63 14.08 -7.25
CA VAL A 112 5.45 15.35 -7.97
C VAL A 112 5.70 16.56 -7.06
N LYS A 113 6.19 17.65 -7.67
CA LYS A 113 6.31 18.96 -7.04
C LYS A 113 5.36 19.94 -7.70
N PHE A 114 4.72 20.80 -6.93
CA PHE A 114 3.89 21.86 -7.49
C PHE A 114 4.77 22.95 -8.09
N GLU A 115 4.36 23.45 -9.25
CA GLU A 115 4.89 24.70 -9.75
C GLU A 115 4.14 25.82 -9.02
N GLU A 116 4.88 26.75 -8.41
CA GLU A 116 4.25 27.93 -7.81
C GLU A 116 3.54 28.70 -8.93
N GLU A 117 2.22 28.82 -8.83
CA GLU A 117 1.48 29.72 -9.71
C GLU A 117 1.97 31.16 -9.44
N PRO A 118 2.30 31.95 -10.47
CA PRO A 118 2.51 33.37 -10.28
C PRO A 118 1.24 33.94 -9.68
N GLN A 119 1.37 34.54 -8.48
CA GLN A 119 0.27 35.20 -7.77
C GLN A 119 -0.59 35.98 -8.76
N GLN A 120 -1.84 35.55 -8.95
CA GLN A 120 -2.81 36.31 -9.74
C GLN A 120 -2.93 37.70 -9.11
N GLN A 121 -2.30 38.67 -9.76
CA GLN A 121 -2.41 40.08 -9.45
C GLN A 121 -3.91 40.44 -9.47
N PRO A 122 -4.44 41.06 -8.40
CA PRO A 122 -5.88 41.28 -8.28
C PRO A 122 -6.35 42.16 -9.44
N ASP A 123 -7.27 41.65 -10.25
CA ASP A 123 -7.87 42.37 -11.37
C ASP A 123 -8.51 43.68 -10.87
N PRO A 124 -7.98 44.86 -11.25
CA PRO A 124 -8.51 46.15 -10.78
C PRO A 124 -9.91 46.48 -11.37
N ARG A 125 -10.47 45.66 -12.27
CA ARG A 125 -11.74 45.95 -12.96
C ARG A 125 -13.01 45.61 -12.17
N ARG A 126 -12.91 45.06 -10.96
CA ARG A 126 -14.06 44.77 -10.07
C ARG A 126 -14.43 45.89 -9.09
N LYS A 127 -13.92 47.11 -9.26
CA LYS A 127 -14.46 48.32 -8.60
C LYS A 127 -15.29 49.12 -9.60
N GLY A 128 -16.58 48.84 -9.67
CA GLY A 128 -17.50 49.67 -10.46
C GLY A 128 -18.71 48.92 -10.98
N ARG A 129 -19.57 48.44 -10.08
CA ARG A 129 -21.00 48.28 -10.38
C ARG A 129 -21.82 48.39 -9.11
#